data_AF-A0A2E3EAF9-F1
#
_entry.id   AF-A0A2E3EAF9-F1
#
_cell.length_a   1.000
_cell.length_b   1.000
_cell.length_c   1.000
_cell.angle_alpha   90.00
_cell.angle_beta   90.00
_cell.angle_gamma   90.00
#
_symmetry.space_group_name_H-M   'P 1'
#
loop_
_entity.id
_entity.type
_entity.pdbx_description
1 polymer ?
#
loop_
_entity_poly.entity_id
_entity_poly.type
_entity_poly.pdbx_seq_one_letter_code
_entity_poly.pdbx_strand_id
1 'polypeptide(L)'
;MKDEWSEKLHSGAQFPMRIHLIGVAGSGMSGLASLLLSLGHRVSGSDKVSTKETDRLERAGLQFYCPHDPEVINDAELVIFSSAIREGNVVYDAAIEAGTPMLRRAEALVSIMSKKQSVVIAGTHGKTTTSALAAKVLQAGELNPSHYVGAEVPILGSNAYWSESGDHFIAEGDESDGSLIKFNPDYAILLNVEEDHLDHYTDGIDGIREVFNQFLDSTHKKIIYCSDDPESSALCESRNNVISYGWEIGDDFSAEVCEMREGSTDFDVFLRGDLLGRVTLGVPGKHNVLNGLAVIALATELGIDFSDIADAMREFRGARRRFDVLYRSANYSVVDDYGHHPTEIKATISTARQLNPERLVCVFQPHRYTRTQLMMDEFAKAFREVDALFVTDIYPAGEKPIENINCESVVRSINEDGHNNVYSVPDLRTAHLSVGSSILCGDTILTLGAGNIHEVGAILARDLEVLDKLRRELDDPQTKCRLYEPMSRHTTIKIGGPAQYWIEPASVEGFAKSLKFFFNKGISVRVVGRGSNLLVCDGGIPGAVIRPSAGEFEEVRVSENIVTAGVGARYKKVSNIAK
;
A
#
# COMPACT_ATOMS: atom_id res chain seq x y z
N MET A 1 -23.53 2.13 -29.91
CA MET A 1 -23.65 1.91 -28.45
C MET A 1 -22.78 2.86 -27.62
N LYS A 2 -21.46 3.01 -27.89
CA LYS A 2 -20.60 3.95 -27.13
C LYS A 2 -21.12 5.40 -27.13
N ASP A 3 -21.49 5.94 -28.29
CA ASP A 3 -21.93 7.33 -28.40
C ASP A 3 -23.29 7.59 -27.71
N GLU A 4 -24.17 6.59 -27.71
CA GLU A 4 -25.50 6.69 -27.09
C GLU A 4 -25.42 6.82 -25.57
N TRP A 5 -24.55 6.04 -24.92
CA TRP A 5 -24.39 6.11 -23.47
C TRP A 5 -23.60 7.34 -23.03
N SER A 6 -22.64 7.80 -23.82
CA SER A 6 -21.96 9.07 -23.58
C SER A 6 -22.98 10.21 -23.44
N GLU A 7 -23.85 10.41 -24.43
CA GLU A 7 -24.83 11.50 -24.39
C GLU A 7 -25.79 11.39 -23.19
N LYS A 8 -26.30 10.18 -22.91
CA LYS A 8 -27.21 9.94 -21.78
C LYS A 8 -26.54 10.24 -20.43
N LEU A 9 -25.32 9.77 -20.21
CA LEU A 9 -24.59 9.96 -18.94
C LEU A 9 -24.15 11.41 -18.71
N HIS A 10 -23.93 12.19 -19.77
CA HIS A 10 -23.61 13.62 -19.63
C HIS A 10 -24.85 14.51 -19.48
N SER A 11 -26.04 13.97 -19.78
CA SER A 11 -27.30 14.68 -19.63
C SER A 11 -27.89 14.64 -18.21
N GLY A 12 -27.21 14.00 -17.24
CA GLY A 12 -27.73 13.72 -15.91
C GLY A 12 -28.26 14.93 -15.14
N ALA A 13 -27.61 16.09 -15.25
CA ALA A 13 -28.09 17.33 -14.61
C ALA A 13 -29.46 17.80 -15.13
N GLN A 14 -29.79 17.52 -16.40
CA GLN A 14 -31.06 17.88 -17.02
C GLN A 14 -32.07 16.72 -16.99
N PHE A 15 -31.59 15.49 -17.18
CA PHE A 15 -32.38 14.27 -17.24
C PHE A 15 -31.75 13.17 -16.36
N PRO A 16 -31.94 13.23 -15.03
CA PRO A 16 -31.34 12.26 -14.11
C PRO A 16 -31.85 10.83 -14.36
N MET A 17 -30.95 9.96 -14.80
CA MET A 17 -31.20 8.51 -14.82
C MET A 17 -31.08 7.86 -13.44
N ARG A 18 -31.78 6.74 -13.25
CA ARG A 18 -31.63 5.81 -12.12
C ARG A 18 -30.61 4.73 -12.48
N ILE A 19 -29.42 4.80 -11.91
CA ILE A 19 -28.30 3.91 -12.22
C ILE A 19 -27.98 3.03 -11.01
N HIS A 20 -27.92 1.72 -11.19
CA HIS A 20 -27.56 0.77 -10.13
C HIS A 20 -26.17 0.16 -10.36
N LEU A 21 -25.32 0.19 -9.34
CA LEU A 21 -23.97 -0.41 -9.38
C LEU A 21 -23.92 -1.71 -8.58
N ILE A 22 -23.57 -2.83 -9.23
CA ILE A 22 -23.33 -4.12 -8.55
C ILE A 22 -21.86 -4.23 -8.16
N GLY A 23 -21.57 -4.42 -6.88
CA GLY A 23 -20.23 -4.44 -6.32
C GLY A 23 -19.67 -3.03 -6.02
N VAL A 24 -20.53 -2.13 -5.53
CA VAL A 24 -20.19 -0.70 -5.36
C VAL A 24 -19.12 -0.43 -4.30
N ALA A 25 -18.86 -1.38 -3.38
CA ALA A 25 -17.85 -1.19 -2.34
C ALA A 25 -16.41 -1.33 -2.87
N GLY A 26 -16.21 -1.86 -4.08
CA GLY A 26 -14.89 -1.90 -4.72
C GLY A 26 -14.35 -0.51 -5.06
N SER A 27 -13.03 -0.31 -4.99
CA SER A 27 -12.40 1.00 -5.23
C SER A 27 -12.76 1.58 -6.60
N GLY A 28 -12.77 0.77 -7.66
CA GLY A 28 -13.17 1.24 -8.99
C GLY A 28 -14.65 1.60 -9.11
N MET A 29 -15.54 0.78 -8.54
CA MET A 29 -16.98 1.00 -8.64
C MET A 29 -17.44 2.19 -7.78
N SER A 30 -16.88 2.39 -6.60
CA SER A 30 -17.13 3.56 -5.75
C SER A 30 -16.68 4.87 -6.40
N GLY A 31 -15.58 4.84 -7.17
CA GLY A 31 -15.15 5.96 -8.01
C GLY A 31 -16.18 6.30 -9.09
N LEU A 32 -16.67 5.30 -9.81
CA LEU A 32 -17.75 5.48 -10.80
C LEU A 32 -19.04 6.01 -10.19
N ALA A 33 -19.45 5.50 -9.03
CA ALA A 33 -20.62 6.03 -8.31
C ALA A 33 -20.46 7.51 -7.99
N SER A 34 -19.26 7.93 -7.54
CA SER A 34 -18.95 9.34 -7.26
C SER A 34 -19.10 10.22 -8.51
N LEU A 35 -18.58 9.76 -9.65
CA LEU A 35 -18.68 10.49 -10.92
C LEU A 35 -20.13 10.63 -11.38
N LEU A 36 -20.90 9.54 -11.32
CA LEU A 36 -22.31 9.54 -11.73
C LEU A 36 -23.19 10.43 -10.84
N LEU A 37 -22.94 10.44 -9.53
CA LEU A 37 -23.60 11.37 -8.60
C LEU A 37 -23.24 12.83 -8.96
N SER A 38 -21.98 13.10 -9.27
CA SER A 38 -21.52 14.45 -9.65
C SER A 38 -22.11 14.91 -10.99
N LEU A 39 -22.39 13.98 -11.90
CA LEU A 39 -23.10 14.23 -13.16
C LEU A 39 -24.62 14.44 -12.97
N GLY A 40 -25.14 14.34 -11.74
CA GLY A 40 -26.54 14.61 -11.41
C GLY A 40 -27.47 13.40 -11.46
N HIS A 41 -26.95 12.18 -11.62
CA HIS A 41 -27.76 10.96 -11.66
C HIS A 41 -28.24 10.51 -10.28
N ARG A 42 -29.32 9.72 -10.27
CA ARG A 42 -29.77 8.99 -9.08
C ARG A 42 -29.04 7.67 -9.02
N VAL A 43 -28.09 7.56 -8.11
CA VAL A 43 -27.22 6.39 -8.03
C VAL A 43 -27.61 5.50 -6.86
N SER A 44 -27.77 4.22 -7.14
CA SER A 44 -27.90 3.16 -6.15
C SER A 44 -26.78 2.14 -6.33
N GLY A 45 -26.51 1.33 -5.32
CA GLY A 45 -25.55 0.24 -5.47
C GLY A 45 -25.66 -0.83 -4.39
N SER A 46 -25.19 -2.02 -4.71
CA SER A 46 -25.27 -3.17 -3.81
C SER A 46 -23.91 -3.86 -3.64
N ASP A 47 -23.67 -4.39 -2.45
CA ASP A 47 -22.47 -5.18 -2.15
C ASP A 47 -22.74 -6.21 -1.03
N LYS A 48 -21.81 -7.13 -0.82
CA LYS A 48 -21.85 -8.12 0.27
C LYS A 48 -21.41 -7.54 1.61
N VAL A 49 -20.65 -6.45 1.58
CA VAL A 49 -20.06 -5.79 2.76
C VAL A 49 -20.19 -4.28 2.67
N SER A 50 -20.36 -3.61 3.81
CA SER A 50 -20.22 -2.16 3.93
C SER A 50 -18.75 -1.77 4.16
N THR A 51 -18.31 -0.68 3.55
CA THR A 51 -16.97 -0.10 3.70
C THR A 51 -17.04 1.38 4.09
N LYS A 52 -15.91 1.98 4.47
CA LYS A 52 -15.86 3.43 4.77
C LYS A 52 -16.25 4.27 3.56
N GLU A 53 -15.95 3.78 2.37
CA GLU A 53 -16.25 4.38 1.08
C GLU A 53 -17.74 4.32 0.77
N THR A 54 -18.43 3.21 1.06
CA THR A 54 -19.90 3.16 0.93
C THR A 54 -20.55 4.11 1.92
N ASP A 55 -20.08 4.18 3.16
CA ASP A 55 -20.59 5.15 4.16
C ASP A 55 -20.41 6.61 3.68
N ARG A 56 -19.29 6.91 3.02
CA ARG A 56 -19.02 8.24 2.44
C ARG A 56 -19.98 8.54 1.29
N LEU A 57 -20.21 7.57 0.41
CA LEU A 57 -21.08 7.71 -0.75
C LEU A 57 -22.55 7.83 -0.35
N GLU A 58 -23.01 7.13 0.68
CA GLU A 58 -24.36 7.30 1.21
C GLU A 58 -24.60 8.74 1.69
N ARG A 59 -23.62 9.34 2.37
CA ARG A 59 -23.67 10.77 2.75
C ARG A 59 -23.68 11.70 1.53
N ALA A 60 -23.12 11.25 0.40
CA ALA A 60 -23.15 11.98 -0.87
C ALA A 60 -24.40 11.71 -1.72
N GLY A 61 -25.33 10.85 -1.26
CA GLY A 61 -26.60 10.56 -1.92
C GLY A 61 -26.72 9.20 -2.60
N LEU A 62 -25.75 8.29 -2.43
CA LEU A 62 -25.86 6.91 -2.88
C LEU A 62 -26.94 6.16 -2.07
N GLN A 63 -27.82 5.43 -2.75
CA GLN A 63 -28.70 4.45 -2.10
C GLN A 63 -28.00 3.09 -2.03
N PHE A 64 -27.50 2.72 -0.85
CA PHE A 64 -26.72 1.49 -0.66
C PHE A 64 -27.55 0.33 -0.12
N TYR A 65 -27.32 -0.87 -0.66
CA TYR A 65 -28.01 -2.10 -0.28
C TYR A 65 -26.99 -3.18 0.10
N CYS A 66 -27.08 -3.67 1.34
CA CYS A 66 -26.25 -4.76 1.86
C CYS A 66 -27.12 -5.69 2.75
N PRO A 67 -27.29 -6.97 2.38
CA PRO A 67 -26.74 -7.65 1.20
C PRO A 67 -27.46 -7.22 -0.10
N HIS A 68 -27.08 -7.84 -1.21
CA HIS A 68 -27.74 -7.68 -2.51
C HIS A 68 -29.25 -7.96 -2.43
N ASP A 69 -30.06 -7.06 -2.99
CA ASP A 69 -31.52 -7.16 -3.07
C ASP A 69 -31.95 -7.07 -4.55
N PRO A 70 -32.56 -8.13 -5.14
CA PRO A 70 -32.97 -8.12 -6.55
C PRO A 70 -34.09 -7.12 -6.85
N GLU A 71 -34.89 -6.67 -5.86
CA GLU A 71 -36.00 -5.75 -6.10
C GLU A 71 -35.53 -4.37 -6.57
N VAL A 72 -34.26 -4.02 -6.33
CA VAL A 72 -33.63 -2.76 -6.77
C VAL A 72 -33.61 -2.58 -8.29
N ILE A 73 -33.71 -3.69 -9.05
CA ILE A 73 -33.70 -3.66 -10.51
C ILE A 73 -34.97 -3.05 -11.08
N ASN A 74 -36.11 -3.16 -10.38
CA ASN A 74 -37.40 -2.67 -10.88
C ASN A 74 -37.41 -1.17 -11.17
N ASP A 75 -36.57 -0.42 -10.46
CA ASP A 75 -36.44 1.04 -10.62
C ASP A 75 -35.18 1.44 -11.42
N ALA A 76 -34.30 0.51 -11.79
CA ALA A 76 -33.05 0.82 -12.48
C ALA A 76 -33.25 1.01 -14.01
N GLU A 77 -32.69 2.09 -14.56
CA GLU A 77 -32.68 2.37 -16.01
C GLU A 77 -31.37 1.93 -16.68
N LEU A 78 -30.31 1.75 -15.87
CA LEU A 78 -29.01 1.24 -16.29
C LEU A 78 -28.36 0.51 -15.11
N VAL A 79 -27.76 -0.65 -15.39
CA VAL A 79 -26.97 -1.41 -14.41
C VAL A 79 -25.49 -1.39 -14.81
N ILE A 80 -24.60 -1.08 -13.87
CA ILE A 80 -23.16 -1.15 -14.06
C ILE A 80 -22.59 -2.19 -13.11
N PHE A 81 -21.71 -3.06 -13.61
CA PHE A 81 -21.16 -4.15 -12.80
C PHE A 81 -19.63 -4.28 -12.98
N SER A 82 -18.97 -4.77 -11.92
CA SER A 82 -17.53 -5.04 -11.92
C SER A 82 -17.19 -6.41 -12.53
N SER A 83 -15.91 -6.64 -12.82
CA SER A 83 -15.40 -7.94 -13.31
C SER A 83 -15.55 -9.09 -12.31
N ALA A 84 -15.74 -8.77 -11.03
CA ALA A 84 -15.98 -9.75 -9.97
C ALA A 84 -17.42 -10.31 -9.96
N ILE A 85 -18.36 -9.65 -10.65
CA ILE A 85 -19.75 -10.09 -10.72
C ILE A 85 -19.89 -11.14 -11.84
N ARG A 86 -20.46 -12.29 -11.49
CA ARG A 86 -20.67 -13.46 -12.37
C ARG A 86 -22.15 -13.87 -12.32
N GLU A 87 -22.56 -14.69 -13.27
CA GLU A 87 -23.87 -15.38 -13.26
C GLU A 87 -24.10 -16.09 -11.91
N GLY A 88 -25.33 -16.02 -11.40
CA GLY A 88 -25.68 -16.48 -10.04
C GLY A 88 -25.66 -15.37 -8.98
N ASN A 89 -25.30 -14.13 -9.35
CA ASN A 89 -25.55 -12.97 -8.50
C ASN A 89 -27.01 -12.53 -8.66
N VAL A 90 -27.76 -12.50 -7.56
CA VAL A 90 -29.21 -12.23 -7.57
C VAL A 90 -29.62 -10.92 -8.26
N VAL A 91 -28.80 -9.87 -8.18
CA VAL A 91 -29.08 -8.58 -8.83
C VAL A 91 -28.69 -8.61 -10.31
N TYR A 92 -27.60 -9.29 -10.65
CA TYR A 92 -27.17 -9.49 -12.03
C TYR A 92 -28.20 -10.30 -12.81
N ASP A 93 -28.64 -11.43 -12.25
CA ASP A 93 -29.60 -12.32 -12.89
C ASP A 93 -30.97 -11.60 -13.05
N ALA A 94 -31.42 -10.85 -12.03
CA ALA A 94 -32.62 -10.03 -12.12
C ALA A 94 -32.54 -8.94 -13.21
N ALA A 95 -31.39 -8.29 -13.39
CA ALA A 95 -31.18 -7.30 -14.44
C ALA A 95 -31.31 -7.91 -15.85
N ILE A 96 -30.76 -9.11 -16.04
CA ILE A 96 -30.88 -9.88 -17.28
C ILE A 96 -32.33 -10.27 -17.55
N GLU A 97 -33.04 -10.80 -16.54
CA GLU A 97 -34.45 -11.19 -16.67
C GLU A 97 -35.37 -10.00 -16.99
N ALA A 98 -35.11 -8.85 -16.38
CA ALA A 98 -35.85 -7.62 -16.63
C ALA A 98 -35.51 -6.94 -17.97
N GLY A 99 -34.46 -7.40 -18.68
CA GLY A 99 -33.95 -6.78 -19.89
C GLY A 99 -33.40 -5.36 -19.65
N THR A 100 -32.95 -5.07 -18.43
CA THR A 100 -32.39 -3.77 -18.07
C THR A 100 -31.05 -3.59 -18.79
N PRO A 101 -30.77 -2.44 -19.43
CA PRO A 101 -29.49 -2.23 -20.07
C PRO A 101 -28.34 -2.35 -19.07
N MET A 102 -27.25 -3.01 -19.48
CA MET A 102 -26.09 -3.25 -18.63
C MET A 102 -24.79 -2.79 -19.29
N LEU A 103 -23.90 -2.20 -18.50
CA LEU A 103 -22.54 -1.84 -18.91
C LEU A 103 -21.52 -2.45 -17.95
N ARG A 104 -20.38 -2.86 -18.48
CA ARG A 104 -19.21 -3.17 -17.65
C ARG A 104 -18.59 -1.87 -17.14
N ARG A 105 -17.93 -1.96 -15.99
CA ARG A 105 -17.13 -0.88 -15.38
C ARG A 105 -16.35 -0.02 -16.39
N ALA A 106 -15.53 -0.66 -17.23
CA ALA A 106 -14.69 0.06 -18.20
C ALA A 106 -15.51 0.77 -19.31
N GLU A 107 -16.65 0.21 -19.71
CA GLU A 107 -17.51 0.81 -20.74
C GLU A 107 -18.20 2.07 -20.21
N ALA A 108 -18.65 2.02 -18.96
CA ALA A 108 -19.22 3.18 -18.28
C ALA A 108 -18.15 4.28 -18.11
N LEU A 109 -16.94 3.92 -17.68
CA LEU A 109 -15.84 4.87 -17.52
C LEU A 109 -15.49 5.56 -18.85
N VAL A 110 -15.29 4.78 -19.93
CA VAL A 110 -15.02 5.33 -21.27
C VAL A 110 -16.14 6.27 -21.73
N SER A 111 -17.40 5.92 -21.45
CA SER A 111 -18.56 6.77 -21.79
C SER A 111 -18.52 8.11 -21.05
N ILE A 112 -18.18 8.10 -19.75
CA ILE A 112 -18.02 9.32 -18.95
C ILE A 112 -16.84 10.17 -19.45
N MET A 113 -15.72 9.54 -19.81
CA MET A 113 -14.51 10.26 -20.25
C MET A 113 -14.67 10.98 -21.60
N SER A 114 -15.52 10.45 -22.48
CA SER A 114 -15.61 10.86 -23.90
C SER A 114 -15.92 12.33 -24.21
N LYS A 115 -16.37 13.14 -23.23
CA LYS A 115 -16.61 14.58 -23.42
C LYS A 115 -15.42 15.46 -23.05
N LYS A 116 -14.32 14.87 -22.58
CA LYS A 116 -13.12 15.54 -22.14
C LYS A 116 -11.89 15.01 -22.87
N GLN A 117 -10.83 15.82 -22.91
CA GLN A 117 -9.54 15.36 -23.37
C GLN A 117 -8.98 14.32 -22.41
N SER A 118 -8.82 13.11 -22.91
CA SER A 118 -8.54 11.95 -22.08
C SER A 118 -7.04 11.67 -21.98
N VAL A 119 -6.56 11.53 -20.74
CA VAL A 119 -5.21 11.10 -20.41
C VAL A 119 -5.31 9.72 -19.76
N VAL A 120 -4.82 8.68 -20.43
CA VAL A 120 -4.85 7.31 -19.89
C VAL A 120 -3.44 6.87 -19.55
N ILE A 121 -3.25 6.51 -18.27
CA ILE A 121 -1.99 5.98 -17.76
C ILE A 121 -2.09 4.46 -17.75
N ALA A 122 -1.22 3.80 -18.52
CA ALA A 122 -1.16 2.36 -18.66
C ALA A 122 0.26 1.82 -18.38
N GLY A 123 0.35 0.51 -18.17
CA GLY A 123 1.59 -0.21 -17.90
C GLY A 123 1.46 -1.12 -16.69
N THR A 124 2.35 -2.10 -16.53
CA THR A 124 2.20 -3.12 -15.48
C THR A 124 2.31 -2.52 -14.07
N HIS A 125 3.22 -1.58 -13.86
CA HIS A 125 3.52 -0.97 -12.56
C HIS A 125 3.47 0.56 -12.60
N GLY A 126 3.18 1.18 -11.44
CA GLY A 126 3.25 2.64 -11.27
C GLY A 126 1.98 3.43 -11.66
N LYS A 127 1.00 2.81 -12.31
CA LYS A 127 -0.22 3.46 -12.83
C LYS A 127 -0.93 4.37 -11.83
N THR A 128 -1.23 3.85 -10.63
CA THR A 128 -1.93 4.59 -9.58
C THR A 128 -1.12 5.80 -9.10
N THR A 129 0.20 5.66 -8.95
CA THR A 129 1.08 6.76 -8.51
C THR A 129 1.16 7.84 -9.58
N THR A 130 1.38 7.45 -10.84
CA THR A 130 1.49 8.39 -11.96
C THR A 130 0.18 9.11 -12.24
N SER A 131 -0.96 8.40 -12.23
CA SER A 131 -2.28 9.02 -12.41
C SER A 131 -2.63 10.01 -11.29
N ALA A 132 -2.31 9.67 -10.05
CA ALA A 132 -2.47 10.57 -8.91
C ALA A 132 -1.60 11.83 -9.02
N LEU A 133 -0.34 11.65 -9.41
CA LEU A 133 0.60 12.75 -9.60
C LEU A 133 0.19 13.64 -10.78
N ALA A 134 -0.24 13.06 -11.90
CA ALA A 134 -0.78 13.80 -13.04
C ALA A 134 -1.98 14.65 -12.63
N ALA A 135 -2.93 14.10 -11.86
CA ALA A 135 -4.09 14.85 -11.40
C ALA A 135 -3.70 16.06 -10.55
N LYS A 136 -2.74 15.89 -9.63
CA LYS A 136 -2.24 16.96 -8.78
C LYS A 136 -1.48 18.04 -9.58
N VAL A 137 -0.62 17.64 -10.52
CA VAL A 137 0.16 18.59 -11.34
C VAL A 137 -0.76 19.37 -12.27
N LEU A 138 -1.70 18.73 -12.96
CA LEU A 138 -2.64 19.42 -13.84
C LEU A 138 -3.63 20.31 -13.05
N GLN A 139 -3.97 19.94 -11.81
CA GLN A 139 -4.74 20.82 -10.92
C GLN A 139 -3.94 22.06 -10.54
N ALA A 140 -2.65 21.92 -10.22
CA ALA A 140 -1.77 23.04 -9.87
C ALA A 140 -1.52 23.98 -11.05
N GLY A 141 -1.42 23.45 -12.27
CA GLY A 141 -1.36 24.23 -13.51
C GLY A 141 -2.72 24.79 -13.97
N GLU A 142 -3.69 24.93 -13.06
CA GLU A 142 -5.02 25.51 -13.28
C GLU A 142 -5.90 24.83 -14.35
N LEU A 143 -5.51 23.65 -14.86
CA LEU A 143 -6.30 22.88 -15.84
C LEU A 143 -7.49 22.13 -15.22
N ASN A 144 -7.53 22.03 -13.88
CA ASN A 144 -8.64 21.49 -13.09
C ASN A 144 -9.20 20.14 -13.63
N PRO A 145 -8.37 19.10 -13.79
CA PRO A 145 -8.79 17.86 -14.45
C PRO A 145 -9.89 17.12 -13.67
N SER A 146 -10.75 16.40 -14.38
CA SER A 146 -11.44 15.24 -13.80
C SER A 146 -10.44 14.09 -13.62
N HIS A 147 -10.66 13.22 -12.65
CA HIS A 147 -9.80 12.05 -12.46
C HIS A 147 -10.56 10.81 -12.02
N TYR A 148 -9.99 9.65 -12.34
CA TYR A 148 -10.37 8.32 -11.87
C TYR A 148 -9.11 7.49 -11.62
N VAL A 149 -8.81 7.22 -10.36
CA VAL A 149 -7.59 6.57 -9.87
C VAL A 149 -7.97 5.31 -9.08
N GLY A 150 -7.21 4.22 -9.22
CA GLY A 150 -7.53 2.91 -8.64
C GLY A 150 -7.47 2.82 -7.11
N ALA A 151 -6.92 3.84 -6.43
CA ALA A 151 -6.76 3.88 -4.97
C ALA A 151 -7.11 5.26 -4.37
N GLU A 152 -7.29 5.30 -3.05
CA GLU A 152 -7.46 6.55 -2.29
C GLU A 152 -6.11 7.31 -2.26
N VAL A 153 -6.13 8.54 -2.75
CA VAL A 153 -5.00 9.46 -2.70
C VAL A 153 -5.40 10.63 -1.80
N PRO A 154 -4.88 10.73 -0.57
CA PRO A 154 -5.32 11.73 0.41
C PRO A 154 -5.27 13.17 -0.12
N ILE A 155 -4.25 13.50 -0.94
CA ILE A 155 -4.09 14.85 -1.50
C ILE A 155 -5.18 15.23 -2.51
N LEU A 156 -5.80 14.23 -3.16
CA LEU A 156 -6.89 14.44 -4.12
C LEU A 156 -8.27 14.43 -3.43
N GLY A 157 -8.35 14.03 -2.16
CA GLY A 157 -9.59 13.94 -1.38
C GLY A 157 -10.51 12.76 -1.76
N SER A 158 -10.54 12.35 -3.02
CA SER A 158 -11.23 11.15 -3.49
C SER A 158 -10.52 10.47 -4.66
N ASN A 159 -10.75 9.17 -4.81
CA ASN A 159 -10.23 8.36 -5.91
C ASN A 159 -10.82 8.74 -7.28
N ALA A 160 -12.00 9.36 -7.31
CA ALA A 160 -12.56 9.94 -8.52
C ALA A 160 -13.19 11.31 -8.25
N TYR A 161 -13.13 12.20 -9.25
CA TYR A 161 -13.70 13.54 -9.20
C TYR A 161 -14.12 13.99 -10.60
N TRP A 162 -15.28 14.63 -10.69
CA TRP A 162 -15.75 15.28 -11.90
C TRP A 162 -15.62 16.80 -11.75
N SER A 163 -14.78 17.40 -12.57
CA SER A 163 -14.66 18.86 -12.66
C SER A 163 -15.65 19.38 -13.71
N GLU A 164 -16.44 20.41 -13.41
CA GLU A 164 -17.29 21.03 -14.45
C GLU A 164 -16.50 22.00 -15.35
N SER A 165 -15.44 22.60 -14.81
CA SER A 165 -14.69 23.67 -15.47
C SER A 165 -13.44 23.22 -16.22
N GLY A 166 -12.93 22.02 -15.96
CA GLY A 166 -11.72 21.52 -16.62
C GLY A 166 -12.02 20.67 -17.85
N ASP A 167 -11.16 20.76 -18.87
CA ASP A 167 -11.35 20.02 -20.13
C ASP A 167 -10.67 18.64 -20.15
N HIS A 168 -9.85 18.32 -19.14
CA HIS A 168 -9.07 17.09 -19.09
C HIS A 168 -9.73 16.02 -18.19
N PHE A 169 -9.53 14.75 -18.54
CA PHE A 169 -9.89 13.60 -17.72
C PHE A 169 -8.73 12.62 -17.62
N ILE A 170 -8.22 12.41 -16.42
CA ILE A 170 -7.15 11.46 -16.13
C ILE A 170 -7.73 10.13 -15.67
N ALA A 171 -7.35 9.03 -16.29
CA ALA A 171 -7.77 7.70 -15.88
C ALA A 171 -6.61 6.71 -15.81
N GLU A 172 -6.67 5.81 -14.83
CA GLU A 172 -5.88 4.59 -14.80
C GLU A 172 -6.45 3.57 -15.81
N GLY A 173 -5.61 3.14 -16.74
CA GLY A 173 -5.89 2.09 -17.72
C GLY A 173 -5.55 0.72 -17.15
N ASP A 174 -6.50 -0.19 -17.12
CA ASP A 174 -6.38 -1.52 -16.54
C ASP A 174 -6.21 -2.58 -17.64
N GLU A 175 -5.03 -3.18 -17.72
CA GLU A 175 -4.70 -4.24 -18.66
C GLU A 175 -5.18 -5.62 -18.19
N SER A 176 -5.48 -5.82 -16.91
CA SER A 176 -5.64 -7.17 -16.32
C SER A 176 -6.78 -8.02 -16.90
N ASP A 177 -7.83 -7.38 -17.43
CA ASP A 177 -9.02 -8.03 -17.99
C ASP A 177 -9.24 -7.71 -19.48
N GLY A 178 -8.21 -7.18 -20.14
CA GLY A 178 -8.24 -6.76 -21.54
C GLY A 178 -9.10 -5.53 -21.81
N SER A 179 -9.57 -4.82 -20.78
CA SER A 179 -10.42 -3.64 -20.97
C SER A 179 -9.69 -2.41 -21.49
N LEU A 180 -8.35 -2.40 -21.46
CA LEU A 180 -7.51 -1.31 -21.96
C LEU A 180 -7.80 -0.94 -23.43
N ILE A 181 -8.11 -1.92 -24.28
CA ILE A 181 -8.43 -1.68 -25.71
C ILE A 181 -9.71 -0.86 -25.92
N LYS A 182 -10.54 -0.70 -24.87
CA LYS A 182 -11.78 0.08 -24.97
C LYS A 182 -11.53 1.58 -24.89
N PHE A 183 -10.36 2.00 -24.41
CA PHE A 183 -9.97 3.41 -24.31
C PHE A 183 -9.49 3.94 -25.66
N ASN A 184 -9.84 5.20 -25.95
CA ASN A 184 -9.37 5.95 -27.12
C ASN A 184 -8.79 7.28 -26.60
N PRO A 185 -7.58 7.27 -26.01
CA PRO A 185 -7.06 8.43 -25.31
C PRO A 185 -6.64 9.55 -26.26
N ASP A 186 -6.70 10.80 -25.80
CA ASP A 186 -5.98 11.89 -26.45
C ASP A 186 -4.48 11.77 -26.15
N TYR A 187 -4.13 11.52 -24.89
CA TYR A 187 -2.77 11.31 -24.42
C TYR A 187 -2.67 9.96 -23.72
N ALA A 188 -1.68 9.15 -24.13
CA ALA A 188 -1.36 7.90 -23.46
C ALA A 188 -0.01 8.04 -22.73
N ILE A 189 0.06 7.54 -21.50
CA ILE A 189 1.33 7.30 -20.81
C ILE A 189 1.52 5.79 -20.71
N LEU A 190 2.63 5.28 -21.25
CA LEU A 190 3.05 3.88 -21.11
C LEU A 190 4.25 3.79 -20.19
N LEU A 191 4.05 3.24 -18.99
CA LEU A 191 5.07 3.21 -17.94
C LEU A 191 6.08 2.07 -18.11
N ASN A 192 5.60 0.86 -18.39
CA ASN A 192 6.37 -0.38 -18.54
C ASN A 192 5.42 -1.49 -19.00
N VAL A 193 5.98 -2.56 -19.58
CA VAL A 193 5.22 -3.75 -19.97
C VAL A 193 5.99 -5.00 -19.52
N GLU A 194 5.42 -5.72 -18.56
CA GLU A 194 5.94 -6.99 -18.03
C GLU A 194 4.85 -8.08 -18.04
N GLU A 195 5.28 -9.35 -18.00
CA GLU A 195 4.38 -10.49 -17.82
C GLU A 195 3.70 -10.45 -16.44
N ASP A 196 2.42 -10.09 -16.42
CA ASP A 196 1.52 -10.24 -15.27
C ASP A 196 0.15 -10.73 -15.79
N HIS A 197 -0.75 -11.09 -14.87
CA HIS A 197 -2.11 -11.54 -15.22
C HIS A 197 -2.13 -12.71 -16.22
N LEU A 198 -1.18 -13.64 -16.07
CA LEU A 198 -1.04 -14.84 -16.92
C LEU A 198 -2.23 -15.80 -16.82
N ASP A 199 -3.14 -15.59 -15.88
CA ASP A 199 -4.45 -16.24 -15.84
C ASP A 199 -5.38 -15.77 -16.97
N HIS A 200 -5.20 -14.54 -17.44
CA HIS A 200 -5.91 -13.95 -18.59
C HIS A 200 -5.09 -14.06 -19.88
N TYR A 201 -3.81 -13.71 -19.82
CA TYR A 201 -2.90 -13.69 -20.97
C TYR A 201 -2.21 -15.05 -21.16
N THR A 202 -2.93 -16.02 -21.72
CA THR A 202 -2.40 -17.38 -21.94
C THR A 202 -1.26 -17.44 -22.96
N ASP A 203 -1.19 -16.43 -23.84
CA ASP A 203 -0.10 -16.26 -24.83
C ASP A 203 1.11 -15.49 -24.26
N GLY A 204 1.15 -15.30 -22.93
CA GLY A 204 2.22 -14.60 -22.23
C GLY A 204 2.39 -13.15 -22.69
N ILE A 205 3.65 -12.70 -22.80
CA ILE A 205 3.98 -11.35 -23.21
C ILE A 205 3.40 -10.94 -24.59
N ASP A 206 3.24 -11.88 -25.53
CA ASP A 206 2.77 -11.56 -26.88
C ASP A 206 1.30 -11.13 -26.89
N GLY A 207 0.47 -11.78 -26.07
CA GLY A 207 -0.92 -11.36 -25.87
C GLY A 207 -1.03 -9.97 -25.20
N ILE A 208 -0.12 -9.68 -24.28
CA ILE A 208 -0.03 -8.38 -23.60
C ILE A 208 0.38 -7.28 -24.60
N ARG A 209 1.40 -7.53 -25.43
CA ARG A 209 1.85 -6.63 -26.50
C ARG A 209 0.74 -6.27 -27.47
N GLU A 210 -0.11 -7.24 -27.84
CA GLU A 210 -1.24 -6.99 -28.74
C GLU A 210 -2.24 -6.00 -28.13
N VAL A 211 -2.59 -6.16 -26.85
CA VAL A 211 -3.47 -5.24 -26.13
C VAL A 211 -2.87 -3.84 -26.06
N PHE A 212 -1.58 -3.72 -25.74
CA PHE A 212 -0.91 -2.43 -25.70
C PHE A 212 -0.79 -1.79 -27.09
N ASN A 213 -0.47 -2.55 -28.14
CA ASN A 213 -0.45 -2.02 -29.52
C ASN A 213 -1.81 -1.43 -29.91
N GLN A 214 -2.91 -2.13 -29.67
CA GLN A 214 -4.25 -1.63 -29.98
C GLN A 214 -4.59 -0.35 -29.21
N PHE A 215 -4.19 -0.27 -27.94
CA PHE A 215 -4.36 0.93 -27.11
C PHE A 215 -3.50 2.12 -27.59
N LEU A 216 -2.24 1.89 -27.94
CA LEU A 216 -1.36 2.92 -28.45
C LEU A 216 -1.84 3.43 -29.82
N ASP A 217 -2.29 2.53 -30.69
CA ASP A 217 -2.81 2.87 -32.02
C ASP A 217 -4.12 3.66 -31.97
N SER A 218 -4.90 3.53 -30.89
CA SER A 218 -6.11 4.33 -30.66
C SER A 218 -5.82 5.72 -30.07
N THR A 219 -4.55 6.03 -29.76
CA THR A 219 -4.16 7.32 -29.16
C THR A 219 -4.14 8.44 -30.19
N HIS A 220 -4.87 9.53 -29.94
CA HIS A 220 -5.10 10.59 -30.92
C HIS A 220 -4.00 11.64 -31.01
N LYS A 221 -3.40 12.05 -29.87
CA LYS A 221 -2.38 13.10 -29.84
C LYS A 221 -1.01 12.51 -29.57
N LYS A 222 -0.60 12.38 -28.30
CA LYS A 222 0.77 12.01 -27.92
C LYS A 222 0.81 10.76 -27.08
N ILE A 223 1.85 9.97 -27.30
CA ILE A 223 2.22 8.81 -26.49
C ILE A 223 3.49 9.17 -25.74
N ILE A 224 3.46 9.11 -24.41
CA ILE A 224 4.61 9.34 -23.55
C ILE A 224 5.03 7.98 -23.01
N TYR A 225 6.27 7.56 -23.26
CA TYR A 225 6.70 6.20 -22.95
C TYR A 225 8.05 6.15 -22.28
N CYS A 226 8.22 5.16 -21.39
CA CYS A 226 9.50 4.87 -20.76
C CYS A 226 10.44 4.19 -21.75
N SER A 227 11.60 4.76 -22.05
CA SER A 227 12.62 4.15 -22.90
C SER A 227 13.50 3.15 -22.15
N ASP A 228 13.61 3.26 -20.83
CA ASP A 228 14.34 2.33 -19.97
C ASP A 228 13.66 0.95 -19.88
N ASP A 229 12.37 0.87 -20.25
CA ASP A 229 11.63 -0.38 -20.34
C ASP A 229 11.71 -0.93 -21.79
N PRO A 230 12.37 -2.09 -22.01
CA PRO A 230 12.60 -2.60 -23.37
C PRO A 230 11.32 -2.85 -24.17
N GLU A 231 10.26 -3.31 -23.51
CA GLU A 231 8.98 -3.61 -24.15
C GLU A 231 8.24 -2.34 -24.55
N SER A 232 8.14 -1.36 -23.64
CA SER A 232 7.62 -0.02 -23.91
C SER A 232 8.39 0.66 -25.06
N SER A 233 9.72 0.57 -25.06
CA SER A 233 10.56 1.13 -26.12
C SER A 233 10.28 0.46 -27.46
N ALA A 234 10.28 -0.88 -27.51
CA ALA A 234 9.98 -1.63 -28.73
C ALA A 234 8.57 -1.32 -29.28
N LEU A 235 7.60 -1.10 -28.40
CA LEU A 235 6.24 -0.72 -28.77
C LEU A 235 6.12 0.75 -29.20
N CYS A 236 7.03 1.65 -28.86
CA CYS A 236 6.82 3.09 -29.13
C CYS A 236 7.80 3.69 -30.15
N GLU A 237 9.05 3.23 -30.22
CA GLU A 237 10.11 3.85 -31.04
C GLU A 237 9.75 4.07 -32.52
N SER A 238 8.94 3.20 -33.10
CA SER A 238 8.54 3.28 -34.52
C SER A 238 7.38 4.24 -34.80
N ARG A 239 6.77 4.83 -33.77
CA ARG A 239 5.59 5.70 -33.89
C ARG A 239 6.00 7.17 -33.98
N ASN A 240 5.25 7.97 -34.74
CA ASN A 240 5.61 9.36 -35.06
C ASN A 240 5.16 10.40 -34.02
N ASN A 241 4.27 10.02 -33.10
CA ASN A 241 3.62 10.90 -32.14
C ASN A 241 4.04 10.61 -30.69
N VAL A 242 5.32 10.25 -30.50
CA VAL A 242 5.85 9.82 -29.20
C VAL A 242 6.69 10.91 -28.52
N ILE A 243 6.85 10.79 -27.21
CA ILE A 243 7.78 11.51 -26.35
C ILE A 243 8.44 10.46 -25.45
N SER A 244 9.76 10.29 -25.53
CA SER A 244 10.46 9.34 -24.66
C SER A 244 10.84 9.97 -23.32
N TYR A 245 10.85 9.16 -22.26
CA TYR A 245 11.47 9.55 -21.01
C TYR A 245 12.27 8.38 -20.41
N GLY A 246 13.36 8.70 -19.71
CA GLY A 246 14.21 7.70 -19.08
C GLY A 246 15.39 8.29 -18.32
N TRP A 247 16.43 7.49 -18.10
CA TRP A 247 17.68 7.94 -17.48
C TRP A 247 18.70 8.46 -18.49
N GLU A 248 18.55 8.13 -19.77
CA GLU A 248 19.56 8.39 -20.78
C GLU A 248 19.43 9.82 -21.34
N ILE A 249 20.56 10.48 -21.57
CA ILE A 249 20.57 11.87 -22.08
C ILE A 249 19.99 11.99 -23.50
N GLY A 250 19.88 10.86 -24.20
CA GLY A 250 19.28 10.77 -25.53
C GLY A 250 17.75 10.77 -25.52
N ASP A 251 17.11 10.63 -24.37
CA ASP A 251 15.66 10.72 -24.24
C ASP A 251 15.16 12.16 -24.42
N ASP A 252 13.90 12.32 -24.85
CA ASP A 252 13.28 13.65 -24.88
C ASP A 252 13.27 14.26 -23.47
N PHE A 253 12.93 13.47 -22.45
CA PHE A 253 13.06 13.85 -21.04
C PHE A 253 13.98 12.89 -20.30
N SER A 254 14.95 13.42 -19.55
CA SER A 254 15.80 12.60 -18.69
C SER A 254 15.98 13.21 -17.30
N ALA A 255 16.42 12.38 -16.35
CA ALA A 255 16.61 12.79 -14.96
C ALA A 255 17.95 12.33 -14.39
N GLU A 256 18.57 13.19 -13.57
CA GLU A 256 19.72 12.82 -12.74
C GLU A 256 19.36 12.97 -11.26
N VAL A 257 19.36 11.85 -10.52
CA VAL A 257 19.04 11.88 -9.08
C VAL A 257 20.18 12.53 -8.30
N CYS A 258 19.89 13.66 -7.66
CA CYS A 258 20.85 14.39 -6.84
C CYS A 258 20.94 13.82 -5.43
N GLU A 259 19.77 13.64 -4.78
CA GLU A 259 19.69 13.21 -3.39
C GLU A 259 18.38 12.48 -3.13
N MET A 260 18.44 11.32 -2.47
CA MET A 260 17.26 10.63 -1.98
C MET A 260 17.17 10.81 -0.47
N ARG A 261 16.03 11.33 0.00
CA ARG A 261 15.68 11.50 1.40
C ARG A 261 14.48 10.60 1.71
N GLU A 262 14.22 10.32 2.98
CA GLU A 262 13.21 9.35 3.39
C GLU A 262 11.76 9.69 3.01
N GLY A 263 11.47 10.95 2.65
CA GLY A 263 10.15 11.37 2.19
C GLY A 263 10.18 12.14 0.87
N SER A 264 11.33 12.24 0.22
CA SER A 264 11.45 12.99 -1.02
C SER A 264 12.68 12.60 -1.84
N THR A 265 12.62 12.81 -3.14
CA THR A 265 13.76 12.65 -4.04
C THR A 265 14.02 13.95 -4.78
N ASP A 266 15.24 14.47 -4.67
CA ASP A 266 15.72 15.65 -5.41
C ASP A 266 16.43 15.17 -6.68
N PHE A 267 16.04 15.69 -7.85
CA PHE A 267 16.64 15.34 -9.14
C PHE A 267 16.60 16.51 -10.11
N ASP A 268 17.59 16.55 -11.00
CA ASP A 268 17.66 17.51 -12.09
C ASP A 268 16.99 16.91 -13.34
N VAL A 269 16.16 17.71 -14.02
CA VAL A 269 15.38 17.30 -15.18
C VAL A 269 15.96 17.95 -16.43
N PHE A 270 16.13 17.17 -17.48
CA PHE A 270 16.64 17.61 -18.77
C PHE A 270 15.59 17.41 -19.85
N LEU A 271 15.47 18.38 -20.75
CA LEU A 271 14.67 18.31 -21.97
C LEU A 271 15.64 18.30 -23.15
N ARG A 272 15.75 17.16 -23.84
CA ARG A 272 16.67 16.96 -24.97
C ARG A 272 18.12 17.34 -24.66
N GLY A 273 18.56 17.00 -23.44
CA GLY A 273 19.91 17.28 -22.93
C GLY A 273 20.10 18.66 -22.30
N ASP A 274 19.17 19.60 -22.46
CA ASP A 274 19.23 20.91 -21.80
C ASP A 274 18.58 20.86 -20.41
N LEU A 275 19.25 21.42 -19.39
CA LEU A 275 18.72 21.45 -18.03
C LEU A 275 17.45 22.32 -17.98
N LEU A 276 16.32 21.66 -17.71
CA LEU A 276 15.02 22.31 -17.51
C LEU A 276 14.92 22.89 -16.09
N GLY A 277 15.41 22.15 -15.10
CA GLY A 277 15.55 22.61 -13.73
C GLY A 277 15.51 21.48 -12.69
N ARG A 278 15.53 21.85 -11.41
CA ARG A 278 15.53 20.92 -10.29
C ARG A 278 14.12 20.68 -9.76
N VAL A 279 13.79 19.42 -9.50
CA VAL A 279 12.53 18.98 -8.90
C VAL A 279 12.80 18.27 -7.58
N THR A 280 11.96 18.57 -6.59
CA THR A 280 11.82 17.75 -5.37
C THR A 280 10.51 17.01 -5.48
N LEU A 281 10.53 15.69 -5.64
CA LEU A 281 9.33 14.86 -5.62
C LEU A 281 9.10 14.39 -4.18
N GLY A 282 7.91 14.64 -3.61
CA GLY A 282 7.57 14.29 -2.22
C GLY A 282 7.30 12.80 -1.97
N VAL A 283 7.95 11.91 -2.74
CA VAL A 283 8.03 10.47 -2.50
C VAL A 283 9.45 9.97 -2.80
N PRO A 284 9.97 8.98 -2.05
CA PRO A 284 11.28 8.41 -2.30
C PRO A 284 11.26 7.41 -3.47
N GLY A 285 12.42 7.13 -4.06
CA GLY A 285 12.62 6.00 -4.97
C GLY A 285 12.80 6.40 -6.44
N LYS A 286 13.76 5.73 -7.12
CA LYS A 286 14.08 5.98 -8.54
C LYS A 286 12.90 5.69 -9.48
N HIS A 287 12.13 4.64 -9.20
CA HIS A 287 10.92 4.32 -9.97
C HIS A 287 9.87 5.44 -9.88
N ASN A 288 9.79 6.15 -8.74
CA ASN A 288 8.91 7.30 -8.60
C ASN A 288 9.42 8.54 -9.34
N VAL A 289 10.74 8.68 -9.50
CA VAL A 289 11.32 9.72 -10.37
C VAL A 289 10.92 9.46 -11.83
N LEU A 290 10.98 8.21 -12.32
CA LEU A 290 10.48 7.85 -13.67
C LEU A 290 8.99 8.15 -13.83
N ASN A 291 8.16 7.78 -12.84
CA ASN A 291 6.73 8.14 -12.82
C ASN A 291 6.54 9.66 -12.87
N GLY A 292 7.37 10.41 -12.13
CA GLY A 292 7.40 11.87 -12.16
C GLY A 292 7.77 12.41 -13.53
N LEU A 293 8.79 11.84 -14.17
CA LEU A 293 9.26 12.27 -15.49
C LEU A 293 8.19 12.10 -16.57
N ALA A 294 7.42 11.00 -16.52
CA ALA A 294 6.25 10.81 -17.38
C ALA A 294 5.21 11.94 -17.21
N VAL A 295 4.97 12.38 -15.97
CA VAL A 295 4.04 13.49 -15.67
C VAL A 295 4.62 14.84 -16.08
N ILE A 296 5.93 15.07 -15.90
CA ILE A 296 6.60 16.29 -16.36
C ILE A 296 6.47 16.41 -17.88
N ALA A 297 6.70 15.31 -18.60
CA ALA A 297 6.56 15.27 -20.06
C ALA A 297 5.13 15.64 -20.50
N LEU A 298 4.10 15.05 -19.86
CA LEU A 298 2.70 15.37 -20.11
C LEU A 298 2.38 16.84 -19.81
N ALA A 299 2.75 17.31 -18.62
CA ALA A 299 2.44 18.66 -18.17
C ALA A 299 3.12 19.73 -19.04
N THR A 300 4.36 19.46 -19.48
CA THR A 300 5.09 20.33 -20.41
C THR A 300 4.42 20.36 -21.78
N GLU A 301 3.97 19.21 -22.31
CA GLU A 301 3.22 19.13 -23.58
C GLU A 301 1.87 19.86 -23.50
N LEU A 302 1.24 19.88 -22.32
CA LEU A 302 0.01 20.64 -22.06
C LEU A 302 0.25 22.13 -21.80
N GLY A 303 1.51 22.59 -21.80
CA GLY A 303 1.87 23.99 -21.65
C GLY A 303 1.84 24.51 -20.20
N ILE A 304 1.97 23.63 -19.20
CA ILE A 304 2.10 24.03 -17.80
C ILE A 304 3.52 24.52 -17.53
N ASP A 305 3.67 25.66 -16.85
CA ASP A 305 4.97 26.20 -16.50
C ASP A 305 5.74 25.27 -15.55
N PHE A 306 7.04 25.09 -15.81
CA PHE A 306 7.88 24.16 -15.04
C PHE A 306 7.92 24.46 -13.54
N SER A 307 7.81 25.73 -13.14
CA SER A 307 7.74 26.12 -11.73
C SER A 307 6.52 25.50 -11.03
N ASP A 308 5.35 25.52 -11.69
CA ASP A 308 4.10 25.00 -11.13
C ASP A 308 4.15 23.47 -11.06
N ILE A 309 4.76 22.84 -12.06
CA ILE A 309 5.05 21.40 -12.04
C ILE A 309 5.93 21.05 -10.84
N ALA A 310 7.06 21.74 -10.67
CA ALA A 310 8.01 21.47 -9.60
C ALA A 310 7.40 21.69 -8.20
N ASP A 311 6.59 22.73 -8.02
CA ASP A 311 5.90 23.01 -6.77
C ASP A 311 4.84 21.94 -6.46
N ALA A 312 4.05 21.52 -7.45
CA ALA A 312 3.07 20.45 -7.28
C ALA A 312 3.72 19.10 -6.91
N MET A 313 4.87 18.78 -7.52
CA MET A 313 5.63 17.56 -7.19
C MET A 313 6.17 17.58 -5.77
N ARG A 314 6.57 18.75 -5.26
CA ARG A 314 7.05 18.93 -3.89
C ARG A 314 5.95 18.67 -2.86
N GLU A 315 4.71 19.00 -3.18
CA GLU A 315 3.56 18.80 -2.29
C GLU A 315 3.01 17.37 -2.31
N PHE A 316 3.31 16.59 -3.35
CA PHE A 316 2.81 15.23 -3.48
C PHE A 316 3.29 14.35 -2.33
N ARG A 317 2.42 13.47 -1.80
CA ARG A 317 2.73 12.58 -0.65
C ARG A 317 2.42 11.11 -0.94
N GLY A 318 2.37 10.71 -2.21
CA GLY A 318 2.06 9.34 -2.60
C GLY A 318 0.58 8.98 -2.45
N ALA A 319 0.23 7.78 -2.91
CA ALA A 319 -1.05 7.14 -2.61
C ALA A 319 -0.90 6.30 -1.33
N ARG A 320 -2.01 6.03 -0.62
CA ARG A 320 -1.93 5.10 0.53
C ARG A 320 -1.38 3.75 0.09
N ARG A 321 -0.61 3.12 0.97
CA ARG A 321 0.06 1.83 0.70
C ARG A 321 1.04 1.88 -0.49
N ARG A 322 1.59 3.04 -0.86
CA ARG A 322 2.69 3.15 -1.83
C ARG A 322 3.84 3.86 -1.14
N PHE A 323 4.75 3.07 -0.56
CA PHE A 323 5.80 3.50 0.36
C PHE A 323 5.26 4.39 1.50
N ASP A 324 4.16 3.97 2.11
CA ASP A 324 3.38 4.72 3.09
C ASP A 324 4.00 4.62 4.48
N VAL A 325 4.54 5.73 5.00
CA VAL A 325 5.20 5.76 6.30
C VAL A 325 4.17 5.84 7.42
N LEU A 326 3.88 4.69 8.04
CA LEU A 326 2.89 4.55 9.11
C LEU A 326 3.38 5.09 10.46
N TYR A 327 4.66 4.93 10.75
CA TYR A 327 5.27 5.45 11.97
C TYR A 327 6.76 5.68 11.78
N ARG A 328 7.27 6.73 12.44
CA ARG A 328 8.68 7.06 12.37
C ARG A 328 9.19 7.74 13.64
N SER A 329 10.39 7.36 14.05
CA SER A 329 11.17 7.99 15.10
C SER A 329 12.67 7.83 14.84
N ALA A 330 13.50 8.29 15.78
CA ALA A 330 14.94 8.02 15.76
C ALA A 330 15.27 6.53 15.97
N ASN A 331 14.34 5.74 16.49
CA ASN A 331 14.57 4.32 16.81
C ASN A 331 13.98 3.37 15.78
N TYR A 332 12.90 3.75 15.09
CA TYR A 332 12.15 2.84 14.22
C TYR A 332 11.55 3.57 13.02
N SER A 333 11.44 2.87 11.90
CA SER A 333 10.60 3.25 10.77
C SER A 333 9.65 2.11 10.43
N VAL A 334 8.37 2.40 10.20
CA VAL A 334 7.36 1.43 9.73
C VAL A 334 6.78 1.94 8.43
N VAL A 335 6.93 1.17 7.37
CA VAL A 335 6.51 1.51 6.00
C VAL A 335 5.60 0.40 5.48
N ASP A 336 4.48 0.77 4.87
CA ASP A 336 3.57 -0.15 4.17
C ASP A 336 3.60 0.08 2.66
N ASP A 337 3.69 -1.01 1.90
CA ASP A 337 3.67 -0.97 0.45
C ASP A 337 2.81 -2.09 -0.16
N TYR A 338 2.06 -1.74 -1.20
CA TYR A 338 1.12 -2.59 -1.93
C TYR A 338 1.83 -3.57 -2.88
N GLY A 339 3.14 -3.37 -3.09
CA GLY A 339 4.00 -4.16 -3.95
C GLY A 339 3.82 -5.65 -3.69
N HIS A 340 3.42 -6.35 -4.74
CA HIS A 340 3.12 -7.78 -4.68
C HIS A 340 3.68 -8.53 -5.89
N HIS A 341 4.07 -7.80 -6.94
CA HIS A 341 4.88 -8.33 -8.02
C HIS A 341 6.38 -8.28 -7.64
N PRO A 342 7.21 -9.26 -8.04
CA PRO A 342 8.65 -9.27 -7.78
C PRO A 342 9.38 -7.97 -8.15
N THR A 343 8.99 -7.32 -9.26
CA THR A 343 9.56 -6.03 -9.68
C THR A 343 9.23 -4.91 -8.69
N GLU A 344 7.97 -4.80 -8.26
CA GLU A 344 7.54 -3.82 -7.25
C GLU A 344 8.23 -4.04 -5.90
N ILE A 345 8.38 -5.32 -5.50
CA ILE A 345 9.06 -5.70 -4.25
C ILE A 345 10.53 -5.26 -4.29
N LYS A 346 11.25 -5.55 -5.38
CA LYS A 346 12.65 -5.12 -5.57
C LYS A 346 12.77 -3.59 -5.54
N ALA A 347 11.88 -2.88 -6.23
CA ALA A 347 11.87 -1.42 -6.26
C ALA A 347 11.66 -0.82 -4.86
N THR A 348 10.75 -1.41 -4.08
CA THR A 348 10.46 -0.98 -2.70
C THR A 348 11.62 -1.28 -1.77
N ILE A 349 12.19 -2.48 -1.83
CA ILE A 349 13.36 -2.86 -1.01
C ILE A 349 14.57 -2.00 -1.34
N SER A 350 14.84 -1.75 -2.63
CA SER A 350 15.93 -0.87 -3.06
C SER A 350 15.75 0.56 -2.54
N THR A 351 14.50 1.07 -2.57
CA THR A 351 14.16 2.38 -2.00
C THR A 351 14.43 2.38 -0.50
N ALA A 352 13.94 1.37 0.23
CA ALA A 352 14.17 1.25 1.67
C ALA A 352 15.67 1.15 2.01
N ARG A 353 16.47 0.44 1.21
CA ARG A 353 17.93 0.33 1.41
C ARG A 353 18.67 1.63 1.17
N GLN A 354 18.26 2.42 0.19
CA GLN A 354 18.86 3.74 -0.07
C GLN A 354 18.64 4.72 1.08
N LEU A 355 17.64 4.49 1.95
CA LEU A 355 17.44 5.23 3.20
C LEU A 355 18.40 4.83 4.33
N ASN A 356 19.33 3.91 4.06
CA ASN A 356 20.36 3.43 4.98
C ASN A 356 19.86 2.95 6.36
N PRO A 357 18.87 2.02 6.41
CA PRO A 357 18.44 1.44 7.66
C PRO A 357 19.58 0.60 8.29
N GLU A 358 19.67 0.55 9.63
CA GLU A 358 20.60 -0.38 10.29
C GLU A 358 20.24 -1.82 9.96
N ARG A 359 18.93 -2.11 9.90
CA ARG A 359 18.38 -3.39 9.49
C ARG A 359 17.05 -3.21 8.79
N LEU A 360 16.86 -3.88 7.66
CA LEU A 360 15.61 -3.95 6.92
C LEU A 360 14.89 -5.26 7.25
N VAL A 361 13.78 -5.16 7.97
CA VAL A 361 12.92 -6.28 8.35
C VAL A 361 11.67 -6.25 7.48
N CYS A 362 11.46 -7.27 6.65
CA CYS A 362 10.32 -7.34 5.74
C CYS A 362 9.27 -8.33 6.24
N VAL A 363 8.00 -7.96 6.12
CA VAL A 363 6.85 -8.84 6.33
C VAL A 363 6.07 -8.91 5.03
N PHE A 364 6.07 -10.06 4.38
CA PHE A 364 5.50 -10.25 3.06
C PHE A 364 4.28 -11.17 3.11
N GLN A 365 3.18 -10.74 2.49
CA GLN A 365 2.01 -11.58 2.24
C GLN A 365 1.88 -11.82 0.73
N PRO A 366 2.13 -13.06 0.25
CA PRO A 366 1.88 -13.40 -1.15
C PRO A 366 0.39 -13.21 -1.49
N HIS A 367 0.10 -12.81 -2.73
CA HIS A 367 -1.26 -12.54 -3.19
C HIS A 367 -1.59 -13.44 -4.38
N ARG A 368 -2.66 -14.25 -4.25
CA ARG A 368 -3.08 -15.33 -5.15
C ARG A 368 -2.15 -16.54 -5.19
N TYR A 369 -2.73 -17.74 -5.27
CA TYR A 369 -1.98 -18.99 -5.39
C TYR A 369 -1.37 -19.14 -6.78
N THR A 370 -2.13 -18.78 -7.81
CA THR A 370 -1.69 -18.85 -9.22
C THR A 370 -0.42 -18.04 -9.46
N ARG A 371 -0.39 -16.76 -9.05
CA ARG A 371 0.79 -15.89 -9.15
C ARG A 371 1.97 -16.43 -8.37
N THR A 372 1.73 -16.88 -7.13
CA THR A 372 2.79 -17.45 -6.28
C THR A 372 3.43 -18.67 -6.93
N GLN A 373 2.63 -19.52 -7.59
CA GLN A 373 3.13 -20.67 -8.33
C GLN A 373 3.96 -20.27 -9.56
N LEU A 374 3.47 -19.32 -10.34
CA LEU A 374 4.11 -18.90 -11.60
C LEU A 374 5.42 -18.14 -11.38
N MET A 375 5.51 -17.36 -10.30
CA MET A 375 6.62 -16.43 -10.06
C MET A 375 7.53 -16.82 -8.88
N MET A 376 7.54 -18.11 -8.52
CA MET A 376 8.23 -18.59 -7.32
C MET A 376 9.73 -18.23 -7.33
N ASP A 377 10.39 -18.42 -8.48
CA ASP A 377 11.83 -18.16 -8.65
C ASP A 377 12.14 -16.65 -8.64
N GLU A 378 11.23 -15.83 -9.15
CA GLU A 378 11.33 -14.38 -9.16
C GLU A 378 11.15 -13.81 -7.75
N PHE A 379 10.21 -14.35 -6.97
CA PHE A 379 10.05 -14.01 -5.56
C PHE A 379 11.32 -14.35 -4.77
N ALA A 380 11.92 -15.52 -5.00
CA ALA A 380 13.17 -15.91 -4.34
C ALA A 380 14.28 -14.85 -4.48
N LYS A 381 14.42 -14.31 -5.70
CA LYS A 381 15.42 -13.28 -6.03
C LYS A 381 15.06 -11.90 -5.51
N ALA A 382 13.78 -11.60 -5.29
CA ALA A 382 13.31 -10.26 -4.94
C ALA A 382 13.69 -9.82 -3.52
N PHE A 383 13.92 -10.76 -2.60
CA PHE A 383 14.16 -10.48 -1.17
C PHE A 383 15.65 -10.53 -0.75
N ARG A 384 16.59 -10.70 -1.68
CA ARG A 384 18.03 -10.86 -1.37
C ARG A 384 18.61 -9.72 -0.53
N GLU A 385 18.08 -8.51 -0.72
CA GLU A 385 18.51 -7.31 -0.01
C GLU A 385 17.76 -7.09 1.31
N VAL A 386 16.99 -8.04 1.85
CA VAL A 386 16.36 -7.92 3.17
C VAL A 386 17.27 -8.58 4.23
N ASP A 387 17.27 -8.09 5.48
CA ASP A 387 18.07 -8.70 6.56
C ASP A 387 17.33 -9.82 7.30
N ALA A 388 16.01 -9.67 7.44
CA ALA A 388 15.10 -10.67 7.97
C ALA A 388 13.74 -10.60 7.27
N LEU A 389 13.24 -11.73 6.79
CA LEU A 389 11.98 -11.84 6.08
C LEU A 389 10.99 -12.74 6.82
N PHE A 390 9.78 -12.24 7.03
CA PHE A 390 8.65 -12.99 7.56
C PHE A 390 7.61 -13.14 6.46
N VAL A 391 7.35 -14.37 6.03
CA VAL A 391 6.36 -14.66 4.98
C VAL A 391 5.09 -15.16 5.64
N THR A 392 3.95 -14.55 5.33
CA THR A 392 2.65 -15.00 5.83
C THR A 392 2.05 -16.08 4.93
N ASP A 393 0.91 -16.66 5.33
CA ASP A 393 0.12 -17.45 4.39
C ASP A 393 -0.44 -16.58 3.24
N ILE A 394 -0.74 -17.25 2.13
CA ILE A 394 -1.13 -16.62 0.86
C ILE A 394 -2.51 -16.00 1.01
N TYR A 395 -2.64 -14.74 0.63
CA TYR A 395 -3.95 -14.10 0.52
C TYR A 395 -4.67 -14.63 -0.74
N PRO A 396 -5.78 -15.36 -0.61
CA PRO A 396 -6.35 -16.14 -1.72
C PRO A 396 -7.00 -15.27 -2.80
N ALA A 397 -7.51 -14.08 -2.45
CA ALA A 397 -8.27 -13.20 -3.35
C ALA A 397 -9.39 -13.91 -4.14
N GLY A 398 -10.02 -14.93 -3.53
CA GLY A 398 -11.10 -15.72 -4.14
C GLY A 398 -10.65 -17.02 -4.82
N GLU A 399 -9.35 -17.28 -4.93
CA GLU A 399 -8.83 -18.54 -5.48
C GLU A 399 -8.95 -19.71 -4.50
N LYS A 400 -9.07 -20.92 -5.06
CA LYS A 400 -8.93 -22.15 -4.28
C LYS A 400 -7.44 -22.43 -4.04
N PRO A 401 -7.07 -22.97 -2.87
CA PRO A 401 -5.70 -23.40 -2.62
C PRO A 401 -5.17 -24.34 -3.70
N ILE A 402 -3.94 -24.12 -4.14
CA ILE A 402 -3.21 -25.00 -5.07
C ILE A 402 -2.33 -25.94 -4.24
N GLU A 403 -2.35 -27.22 -4.57
CA GLU A 403 -1.56 -28.24 -3.87
C GLU A 403 -0.07 -27.89 -3.89
N ASN A 404 0.60 -27.98 -2.74
CA ASN A 404 2.01 -27.63 -2.53
C ASN A 404 2.40 -26.15 -2.70
N ILE A 405 1.44 -25.24 -2.88
CA ILE A 405 1.70 -23.80 -2.96
C ILE A 405 1.19 -23.13 -1.68
N ASN A 406 2.10 -22.76 -0.79
CA ASN A 406 1.80 -22.16 0.50
C ASN A 406 2.98 -21.31 1.03
N CYS A 407 2.83 -20.71 2.21
CA CYS A 407 3.90 -19.98 2.87
C CYS A 407 5.24 -20.76 2.94
N GLU A 408 5.20 -22.04 3.32
CA GLU A 408 6.42 -22.84 3.47
C GLU A 408 7.12 -23.10 2.14
N SER A 409 6.39 -23.25 1.03
CA SER A 409 7.00 -23.41 -0.30
C SER A 409 7.73 -22.14 -0.73
N VAL A 410 7.16 -20.96 -0.45
CA VAL A 410 7.81 -19.67 -0.71
C VAL A 410 9.07 -19.51 0.14
N VAL A 411 8.99 -19.79 1.45
CA VAL A 411 10.15 -19.73 2.35
C VAL A 411 11.25 -20.70 1.94
N ARG A 412 10.88 -21.90 1.46
CA ARG A 412 11.83 -22.89 0.95
C ARG A 412 12.54 -22.39 -0.29
N SER A 413 11.81 -21.87 -1.27
CA SER A 413 12.38 -21.32 -2.50
C SER A 413 13.37 -20.18 -2.22
N ILE A 414 13.01 -19.26 -1.31
CA ILE A 414 13.90 -18.16 -0.91
C ILE A 414 15.15 -18.66 -0.18
N ASN A 415 15.02 -19.67 0.69
CA ASN A 415 16.17 -20.31 1.34
C ASN A 415 17.10 -21.00 0.34
N GLU A 416 16.54 -21.71 -0.65
CA GLU A 416 17.29 -22.40 -1.70
C GLU A 416 18.06 -21.41 -2.61
N ASP A 417 17.54 -20.20 -2.82
CA ASP A 417 18.25 -19.09 -3.51
C ASP A 417 19.36 -18.44 -2.65
N GLY A 418 19.49 -18.84 -1.37
CA GLY A 418 20.61 -18.48 -0.49
C GLY A 418 20.30 -17.44 0.58
N HIS A 419 19.05 -16.99 0.72
CA HIS A 419 18.65 -16.07 1.78
C HIS A 419 18.11 -16.85 3.00
N ASN A 420 18.93 -16.95 4.05
CA ASN A 420 18.70 -17.86 5.18
C ASN A 420 17.86 -17.29 6.34
N ASN A 421 17.69 -15.97 6.42
CA ASN A 421 16.96 -15.31 7.51
C ASN A 421 15.47 -15.16 7.17
N VAL A 422 14.84 -16.26 6.79
CA VAL A 422 13.44 -16.30 6.34
C VAL A 422 12.62 -17.17 7.26
N TYR A 423 11.48 -16.65 7.69
CA TYR A 423 10.60 -17.30 8.65
C TYR A 423 9.19 -17.42 8.06
N SER A 424 8.59 -18.60 8.16
CA SER A 424 7.17 -18.77 7.90
C SER A 424 6.37 -18.36 9.12
N VAL A 425 5.34 -17.54 8.91
CA VAL A 425 4.34 -17.18 9.94
C VAL A 425 2.96 -17.51 9.39
N PRO A 426 2.16 -18.36 10.08
CA PRO A 426 0.94 -18.92 9.50
C PRO A 426 -0.17 -17.89 9.27
N ASP A 427 -0.17 -16.79 10.02
CA ASP A 427 -1.26 -15.81 10.00
C ASP A 427 -0.76 -14.42 10.45
N LEU A 428 -1.56 -13.38 10.21
CA LEU A 428 -1.21 -11.99 10.55
C LEU A 428 -1.06 -11.75 12.06
N ARG A 429 -1.78 -12.52 12.89
CA ARG A 429 -1.65 -12.44 14.34
C ARG A 429 -0.28 -12.95 14.76
N THR A 430 0.17 -14.08 14.22
CA THR A 430 1.49 -14.63 14.49
C THR A 430 2.59 -13.77 13.87
N ALA A 431 2.33 -13.14 12.71
CA ALA A 431 3.26 -12.24 12.03
C ALA A 431 3.62 -11.02 12.89
N HIS A 432 2.65 -10.21 13.33
CA HIS A 432 2.97 -9.00 14.11
C HIS A 432 3.67 -9.32 15.44
N LEU A 433 3.29 -10.43 16.09
CA LEU A 433 3.92 -10.88 17.33
C LEU A 433 5.38 -11.30 17.09
N SER A 434 5.61 -12.15 16.08
CA SER A 434 6.95 -12.65 15.73
C SER A 434 7.87 -11.50 15.32
N VAL A 435 7.40 -10.65 14.39
CA VAL A 435 8.13 -9.48 13.92
C VAL A 435 8.43 -8.56 15.08
N GLY A 436 7.41 -8.12 15.84
CA GLY A 436 7.62 -7.16 16.92
C GLY A 436 8.51 -7.67 18.05
N SER A 437 8.54 -8.99 18.31
CA SER A 437 9.47 -9.60 19.27
C SER A 437 10.93 -9.63 18.79
N SER A 438 11.15 -9.45 17.49
CA SER A 438 12.47 -9.43 16.85
C SER A 438 13.02 -8.03 16.60
N ILE A 439 12.19 -6.98 16.76
CA ILE A 439 12.54 -5.59 16.44
C ILE A 439 13.67 -5.09 17.35
N LEU A 440 14.65 -4.45 16.72
CA LEU A 440 15.77 -3.74 17.32
C LEU A 440 15.68 -2.25 17.01
N CYS A 441 16.42 -1.43 17.78
CA CYS A 441 16.53 0.00 17.47
C CYS A 441 17.34 0.16 16.19
N GLY A 442 16.98 1.14 15.36
CA GLY A 442 17.54 1.34 14.01
C GLY A 442 16.82 0.54 12.92
N ASP A 443 15.88 -0.35 13.27
CA ASP A 443 15.14 -1.13 12.30
C ASP A 443 14.21 -0.27 11.43
N THR A 444 14.19 -0.58 10.14
CA THR A 444 13.08 -0.25 9.25
C THR A 444 12.26 -1.51 9.01
N ILE A 445 10.98 -1.44 9.35
CA ILE A 445 10.00 -2.50 9.16
C ILE A 445 9.20 -2.17 7.89
N LEU A 446 9.23 -3.08 6.93
CA LEU A 446 8.52 -2.97 5.66
C LEU A 446 7.42 -4.03 5.58
N THR A 447 6.16 -3.63 5.49
CA THR A 447 5.04 -4.54 5.16
C THR A 447 4.77 -4.49 3.67
N LEU A 448 4.74 -5.66 3.02
CA LEU A 448 4.63 -5.81 1.57
C LEU A 448 3.50 -6.76 1.19
N GLY A 449 2.61 -6.31 0.31
CA GLY A 449 1.60 -7.14 -0.35
C GLY A 449 0.26 -6.44 -0.55
N ALA A 450 -0.52 -6.92 -1.52
CA ALA A 450 -1.81 -6.32 -1.89
C ALA A 450 -2.97 -6.63 -0.93
N GLY A 451 -2.85 -7.71 -0.13
CA GLY A 451 -3.88 -8.17 0.80
C GLY A 451 -4.03 -7.30 2.05
N ASN A 452 -4.31 -7.95 3.18
CA ASN A 452 -4.54 -7.29 4.46
C ASN A 452 -3.28 -7.14 5.33
N ILE A 453 -2.09 -7.34 4.77
CA ILE A 453 -0.81 -7.21 5.48
C ILE A 453 -0.56 -5.84 6.12
N HIS A 454 -1.16 -4.78 5.57
CA HIS A 454 -1.11 -3.42 6.12
C HIS A 454 -1.63 -3.33 7.57
N GLU A 455 -2.49 -4.25 8.00
CA GLU A 455 -2.95 -4.36 9.39
C GLU A 455 -1.80 -4.66 10.36
N VAL A 456 -0.82 -5.48 9.94
CA VAL A 456 0.38 -5.78 10.72
C VAL A 456 1.21 -4.51 10.91
N GLY A 457 1.42 -3.75 9.83
CA GLY A 457 2.13 -2.48 9.87
C GLY A 457 1.47 -1.48 10.81
N ALA A 458 0.14 -1.34 10.73
CA ALA A 458 -0.62 -0.44 11.59
C ALA A 458 -0.56 -0.82 13.08
N ILE A 459 -0.62 -2.11 13.41
CA ILE A 459 -0.48 -2.60 14.79
C ILE A 459 0.91 -2.29 15.33
N LEU A 460 1.96 -2.59 14.55
CA LEU A 460 3.35 -2.34 14.95
C LEU A 460 3.62 -0.85 15.12
N ALA A 461 3.18 -0.02 14.17
CA ALA A 461 3.28 1.44 14.23
C ALA A 461 2.71 2.01 15.54
N ARG A 462 1.46 1.63 15.87
CA ARG A 462 0.79 2.08 17.09
C ARG A 462 1.54 1.65 18.35
N ASP A 463 1.96 0.39 18.42
CA ASP A 463 2.59 -0.15 19.63
C ASP A 463 4.03 0.38 19.81
N LEU A 464 4.78 0.58 18.71
CA LEU A 464 6.10 1.22 18.73
C LEU A 464 6.02 2.69 19.14
N GLU A 465 4.99 3.43 18.72
CA GLU A 465 4.77 4.81 19.15
C GLU A 465 4.65 4.92 20.68
N VAL A 466 3.93 3.98 21.30
CA VAL A 466 3.81 3.92 22.76
C VAL A 466 5.17 3.63 23.40
N LEU A 467 5.94 2.69 22.86
CA LEU A 467 7.25 2.31 23.39
C LEU A 467 8.28 3.45 23.28
N ASP A 468 8.26 4.22 22.20
CA ASP A 468 9.15 5.38 22.02
C ASP A 468 8.77 6.57 22.89
N LYS A 469 7.47 6.80 23.10
CA LYS A 469 7.02 7.81 24.09
C LYS A 469 7.52 7.44 25.48
N LEU A 470 7.44 6.17 25.86
CA LEU A 470 7.99 5.70 27.13
C LEU A 470 9.50 5.94 27.20
N ARG A 471 10.27 5.52 26.20
CA ARG A 471 11.74 5.69 26.18
C ARG A 471 12.16 7.15 26.38
N ARG A 472 11.47 8.08 25.70
CA ARG A 472 11.71 9.52 25.85
C ARG A 472 11.37 10.05 27.24
N GLU A 473 10.29 9.57 27.86
CA GLU A 473 9.90 10.00 29.21
C GLU A 473 10.78 9.40 30.32
N LEU A 474 11.32 8.20 30.10
CA LEU A 474 12.23 7.57 31.07
C LEU A 474 13.55 8.33 31.18
N ASP A 475 14.11 8.74 30.03
CA ASP A 475 15.46 9.31 29.92
C ASP A 475 16.54 8.44 30.59
N ASP A 476 16.35 7.13 30.52
CA ASP A 476 17.23 6.12 31.13
C ASP A 476 17.62 5.06 30.08
N PRO A 477 18.83 5.15 29.49
CA PRO A 477 19.28 4.20 28.48
C PRO A 477 19.51 2.79 29.04
N GLN A 478 19.56 2.61 30.36
CA GLN A 478 19.72 1.29 30.97
C GLN A 478 18.40 0.52 31.05
N THR A 479 17.27 1.22 31.00
CA THR A 479 15.95 0.59 31.02
C THR A 479 15.65 -0.05 29.67
N LYS A 480 15.56 -1.38 29.64
CA LYS A 480 15.26 -2.12 28.40
C LYS A 480 13.77 -2.11 28.15
N CYS A 481 13.38 -1.76 26.92
CA CYS A 481 12.00 -1.70 26.47
C CYS A 481 11.86 -2.52 25.18
N ARG A 482 10.98 -3.53 25.16
CA ARG A 482 10.73 -4.41 24.01
C ARG A 482 9.23 -4.62 23.77
N LEU A 483 8.88 -4.93 22.52
CA LEU A 483 7.54 -5.39 22.17
C LEU A 483 7.45 -6.92 22.20
N TYR A 484 6.28 -7.43 22.56
CA TYR A 484 5.88 -8.84 22.44
C TYR A 484 6.91 -9.86 22.96
N GLU A 485 7.62 -9.57 24.06
CA GLU A 485 8.63 -10.48 24.62
C GLU A 485 7.96 -11.80 25.05
N PRO A 486 8.40 -12.97 24.56
CA PRO A 486 7.80 -14.25 24.91
C PRO A 486 7.95 -14.57 26.41
N MET A 487 6.84 -14.70 27.13
CA MET A 487 6.88 -15.02 28.56
C MET A 487 7.47 -16.40 28.83
N SER A 488 7.47 -17.31 27.84
CA SER A 488 8.20 -18.59 27.89
C SER A 488 9.69 -18.44 28.19
N ARG A 489 10.33 -17.30 27.88
CA ARG A 489 11.73 -17.01 28.26
C ARG A 489 11.89 -16.63 29.73
N HIS A 490 10.80 -16.30 30.40
CA HIS A 490 10.77 -15.71 31.74
C HIS A 490 10.00 -16.54 32.77
N THR A 491 9.36 -17.64 32.38
CA THR A 491 8.75 -18.61 33.28
C THR A 491 9.63 -19.84 33.48
N THR A 492 9.59 -20.45 34.67
CA THR A 492 10.39 -21.67 34.95
C THR A 492 9.94 -22.88 34.12
N ILE A 493 8.65 -22.94 33.76
CA ILE A 493 8.06 -24.04 32.96
C ILE A 493 8.28 -23.81 31.45
N LYS A 494 8.84 -22.65 31.06
CA LYS A 494 9.12 -22.27 29.66
C LYS A 494 7.89 -22.23 28.76
N ILE A 495 6.77 -21.79 29.33
CA ILE A 495 5.51 -21.56 28.63
C ILE A 495 5.07 -20.11 28.78
N GLY A 496 4.25 -19.63 27.85
CA GLY A 496 3.68 -18.29 27.90
C GLY A 496 3.85 -17.52 26.60
N GLY A 497 2.74 -16.95 26.16
CA GLY A 497 2.68 -16.02 25.04
C GLY A 497 3.36 -14.67 25.32
N PRO A 498 3.18 -13.70 24.43
CA PRO A 498 3.92 -12.44 24.45
C PRO A 498 3.46 -11.50 25.58
N ALA A 499 4.41 -10.80 26.21
CA ALA A 499 4.13 -9.57 26.94
C ALA A 499 4.14 -8.40 25.97
N GLN A 500 3.00 -7.70 25.80
CA GLN A 500 2.85 -6.65 24.80
C GLN A 500 3.93 -5.56 24.93
N TYR A 501 4.09 -4.97 26.12
CA TYR A 501 5.20 -4.07 26.43
C TYR A 501 6.04 -4.67 27.55
N TRP A 502 7.28 -5.05 27.25
CA TRP A 502 8.21 -5.62 28.23
C TRP A 502 9.25 -4.60 28.68
N ILE A 503 9.26 -4.28 29.97
CA ILE A 503 10.12 -3.25 30.56
C ILE A 503 11.02 -3.85 31.65
N GLU A 504 12.34 -3.66 31.53
CA GLU A 504 13.32 -4.03 32.55
C GLU A 504 14.02 -2.76 33.06
N PRO A 505 13.49 -2.10 34.10
CA PRO A 505 14.12 -0.92 34.66
C PRO A 505 15.37 -1.28 35.46
N ALA A 506 16.38 -0.40 35.39
CA ALA A 506 17.63 -0.52 36.15
C ALA A 506 17.65 0.31 37.44
N SER A 507 16.70 1.24 37.61
CA SER A 507 16.58 2.14 38.76
C SER A 507 15.16 2.21 39.31
N VAL A 508 15.02 2.58 40.59
CA VAL A 508 13.71 2.85 41.22
C VAL A 508 13.00 4.00 40.52
N GLU A 509 13.73 5.02 40.07
CA GLU A 509 13.19 6.13 39.30
C GLU A 509 12.60 5.67 37.96
N GLY A 510 13.34 4.88 37.19
CA GLY A 510 12.87 4.33 35.91
C GLY A 510 11.63 3.44 36.08
N PHE A 511 11.59 2.64 37.15
CA PHE A 511 10.40 1.86 37.51
C PHE A 511 9.18 2.75 37.82
N ALA A 512 9.35 3.78 38.66
CA ALA A 512 8.28 4.70 39.02
C ALA A 512 7.76 5.51 37.82
N LYS A 513 8.66 6.00 36.96
CA LYS A 513 8.31 6.68 35.70
C LYS A 513 7.54 5.76 34.76
N SER A 514 7.97 4.50 34.60
CA SER A 514 7.26 3.50 33.79
C SER A 514 5.83 3.28 34.29
N LEU A 515 5.63 3.11 35.60
CA LEU A 515 4.30 2.95 36.20
C LEU A 515 3.41 4.16 35.92
N LYS A 516 3.94 5.37 36.13
CA LYS A 516 3.21 6.62 35.92
C LYS A 516 2.82 6.79 34.44
N PHE A 517 3.73 6.47 33.51
CA PHE A 517 3.47 6.53 32.08
C PHE A 517 2.28 5.66 31.67
N PHE A 518 2.31 4.37 32.03
CA PHE A 518 1.25 3.44 31.67
C PHE A 518 -0.07 3.76 32.36
N PHE A 519 -0.03 4.17 33.64
CA PHE A 519 -1.20 4.62 34.36
C PHE A 519 -1.89 5.79 33.66
N ASN A 520 -1.14 6.82 33.27
CA ASN A 520 -1.67 7.99 32.56
C ASN A 520 -2.27 7.65 31.19
N LYS A 521 -1.79 6.58 30.54
CA LYS A 521 -2.31 6.08 29.27
C LYS A 521 -3.47 5.07 29.42
N GLY A 522 -3.86 4.72 30.65
CA GLY A 522 -4.86 3.68 30.90
C GLY A 522 -4.40 2.28 30.47
N ILE A 523 -3.09 2.05 30.35
CA ILE A 523 -2.51 0.75 30.00
C ILE A 523 -2.32 -0.06 31.28
N SER A 524 -2.90 -1.25 31.34
CA SER A 524 -2.75 -2.14 32.51
C SER A 524 -1.29 -2.56 32.69
N VAL A 525 -0.85 -2.66 33.96
CA VAL A 525 0.52 -3.03 34.31
C VAL A 525 0.52 -4.28 35.18
N ARG A 526 1.44 -5.20 34.90
CA ARG A 526 1.79 -6.33 35.78
C ARG A 526 3.27 -6.29 36.11
N VAL A 527 3.59 -6.40 37.39
CA VAL A 527 4.97 -6.53 37.84
C VAL A 527 5.27 -8.00 38.07
N VAL A 528 6.34 -8.51 37.44
CA VAL A 528 6.73 -9.91 37.53
C VAL A 528 8.12 -10.06 38.13
N GLY A 529 8.30 -11.10 38.94
CA GLY A 529 9.60 -11.51 39.45
C GLY A 529 10.35 -12.39 38.44
N ARG A 530 10.94 -13.49 38.91
CA ARG A 530 11.68 -14.45 38.05
C ARG A 530 10.83 -15.56 37.43
N GLY A 531 9.50 -15.50 37.62
CA GLY A 531 8.55 -16.41 36.99
C GLY A 531 8.54 -17.85 37.51
N SER A 532 9.01 -18.11 38.73
CA SER A 532 9.01 -19.45 39.34
C SER A 532 7.62 -19.98 39.70
N ASN A 533 6.64 -19.09 39.83
CA ASN A 533 5.25 -19.38 40.16
C ASN A 533 4.28 -18.73 39.18
N LEU A 534 4.72 -18.48 37.94
CA LEU A 534 3.93 -17.79 36.93
C LEU A 534 3.56 -18.76 35.80
N LEU A 535 2.27 -18.84 35.51
CA LEU A 535 1.71 -19.49 34.32
C LEU A 535 1.10 -18.40 33.44
N VAL A 536 1.51 -18.36 32.18
CA VAL A 536 0.99 -17.42 31.20
C VAL A 536 0.40 -18.23 30.05
N CYS A 537 -0.80 -17.86 29.59
CA CYS A 537 -1.42 -18.52 28.46
C CYS A 537 -0.74 -18.11 27.14
N ASP A 538 -0.96 -18.87 26.07
CA ASP A 538 -0.38 -18.58 24.74
C ASP A 538 -0.89 -17.26 24.15
N GLY A 539 -2.04 -16.77 24.62
CA GLY A 539 -2.55 -15.44 24.30
C GLY A 539 -1.70 -14.30 24.84
N GLY A 540 -0.80 -14.57 25.79
CA GLY A 540 0.11 -13.59 26.36
C GLY A 540 -0.53 -12.67 27.40
N ILE A 541 0.14 -11.55 27.65
CA ILE A 541 -0.27 -10.53 28.62
C ILE A 541 -0.47 -9.21 27.87
N PRO A 542 -1.72 -8.73 27.72
CA PRO A 542 -1.97 -7.38 27.20
C PRO A 542 -1.52 -6.33 28.22
N GLY A 543 -1.08 -5.18 27.70
CA GLY A 543 -0.51 -4.10 28.50
C GLY A 543 0.96 -4.32 28.87
N ALA A 544 1.42 -3.61 29.90
CA ALA A 544 2.81 -3.60 30.28
C ALA A 544 3.15 -4.68 31.29
N VAL A 545 4.28 -5.35 31.08
CA VAL A 545 4.91 -6.25 32.03
C VAL A 545 6.25 -5.66 32.43
N ILE A 546 6.39 -5.32 33.72
CA ILE A 546 7.60 -4.71 34.27
C ILE A 546 8.34 -5.73 35.12
N ARG A 547 9.64 -5.89 34.85
CA ARG A 547 10.52 -6.81 35.57
C ARG A 547 11.71 -6.06 36.19
N PRO A 548 11.61 -5.68 37.47
CA PRO A 548 12.70 -5.01 38.20
C PRO A 548 13.78 -6.02 38.60
N SER A 549 14.64 -6.41 37.65
CA SER A 549 15.69 -7.41 37.86
C SER A 549 17.08 -7.00 37.39
N ALA A 550 17.35 -5.69 37.32
CA ALA A 550 18.64 -5.14 36.93
C ALA A 550 19.01 -3.94 37.82
N GLY A 551 20.28 -3.52 37.78
CA GLY A 551 20.78 -2.33 38.48
C GLY A 551 20.49 -2.33 39.99
N GLU A 552 19.85 -1.26 40.47
CA GLU A 552 19.50 -1.06 41.89
C GLU A 552 18.68 -2.22 42.47
N PHE A 553 17.91 -2.92 41.63
CA PHE A 553 17.06 -4.03 42.07
C PHE A 553 17.83 -5.32 42.36
N GLU A 554 19.08 -5.46 41.92
CA GLU A 554 19.94 -6.62 42.25
C GLU A 554 20.92 -6.34 43.41
N GLU A 555 20.93 -5.12 43.93
CA GLU A 555 21.81 -4.73 45.02
C GLU A 555 21.48 -5.46 46.32
N VAL A 556 22.53 -5.79 47.07
CA VAL A 556 22.41 -6.35 48.42
C VAL A 556 23.41 -5.59 49.27
N ARG A 557 22.93 -4.96 50.33
CA ARG A 557 23.73 -4.16 51.27
C ARG A 557 23.59 -4.75 52.67
N VAL A 558 24.68 -4.75 53.42
CA VAL A 558 24.69 -5.18 54.82
C VAL A 558 25.03 -3.96 55.67
N SER A 559 24.21 -3.72 56.69
CA SER A 559 24.47 -2.71 57.71
C SER A 559 24.25 -3.37 59.06
N GLU A 560 25.33 -3.58 59.81
CA GLU A 560 25.33 -4.32 61.07
C GLU A 560 24.68 -5.70 60.91
N ASN A 561 23.52 -5.91 61.55
CA ASN A 561 22.76 -7.16 61.53
C ASN A 561 21.58 -7.13 60.53
N ILE A 562 21.51 -6.12 59.66
CA ILE A 562 20.42 -5.94 58.70
C ILE A 562 20.96 -6.14 57.28
N VAL A 563 20.37 -7.11 56.57
CA VAL A 563 20.57 -7.31 55.13
C VAL A 563 19.42 -6.65 54.38
N THR A 564 19.75 -5.63 53.58
CA THR A 564 18.80 -4.99 52.65
C THR A 564 19.08 -5.52 51.25
N ALA A 565 18.07 -6.09 50.59
CA ALA A 565 18.20 -6.64 49.24
C ALA A 565 17.12 -6.06 48.33
N GLY A 566 17.50 -5.69 47.11
CA GLY A 566 16.56 -5.33 46.05
C GLY A 566 15.68 -6.51 45.65
N VAL A 567 14.50 -6.22 45.11
CA VAL A 567 13.49 -7.24 44.74
C VAL A 567 13.96 -8.21 43.64
N GLY A 568 14.95 -7.80 42.84
CA GLY A 568 15.59 -8.61 41.81
C GLY A 568 16.77 -9.46 42.30
N ALA A 569 17.23 -9.25 43.55
CA ALA A 569 18.41 -9.92 44.09
C ALA A 569 18.24 -11.44 44.13
N ARG A 570 19.27 -12.17 43.70
CA ARG A 570 19.24 -13.64 43.69
C ARG A 570 19.29 -14.16 45.12
N TYR A 571 18.41 -15.11 45.45
CA TYR A 571 18.40 -15.74 46.77
C TYR A 571 19.78 -16.29 47.17
N LYS A 572 20.53 -16.90 46.24
CA LYS A 572 21.91 -17.36 46.45
C LYS A 572 22.89 -16.23 46.85
N LYS A 573 22.69 -15.03 46.30
CA LYS A 573 23.52 -13.85 46.62
C LYS A 573 23.18 -13.36 48.03
N VAL A 574 21.90 -13.24 48.35
CA VAL A 574 21.42 -12.83 49.68
C VAL A 574 21.87 -13.81 50.76
N SER A 575 21.69 -15.11 50.55
CA SER A 575 22.05 -16.14 51.54
C SER A 575 23.55 -16.28 51.76
N ASN A 576 24.38 -16.00 50.75
CA ASN A 576 25.84 -15.97 50.91
C ASN A 576 26.32 -14.78 51.73
N ILE A 577 25.66 -13.63 51.60
CA ILE A 577 26.01 -12.38 52.30
C ILE A 577 25.49 -12.37 53.74
N ALA A 578 24.40 -13.09 54.01
CA ALA A 578 23.80 -13.22 55.34
C ALA A 578 24.49 -14.27 56.25
N LYS A 579 25.48 -15.00 55.72
CA LYS A 579 26.35 -15.89 56.50
C LYS A 579 27.51 -15.10 57.08
#